data_AF-A0A8J3GUB2-F1
#
_entry.id   AF-A0A8J3GUB2-F1
#
_cell.length_a   1.000
_cell.length_b   1.000
_cell.length_c   1.000
_cell.angle_alpha   90.00
_cell.angle_beta   90.00
_cell.angle_gamma   90.00
#
_symmetry.space_group_name_H-M   'P 1'
#
loop_
_entity.id
_entity.type
_entity.pdbx_description
1 polymer ?
#
loop_
_entity_poly.entity_id
_entity_poly.type
_entity_poly.pdbx_seq_one_letter_code
_entity_poly.pdbx_strand_id
1 'polypeptide(L)'
;MKGIHTALAAGTFALAMSATSASAVVVSYAGHDYDVTSLYGTFKDMDDLLQSQVWWGNQEMARAFADLVGTSLGTPNRGGDAGPYFAFDVPETGEDFAVGWYIPSIAVRNVSANPQFVDANATYAVAERIGEVPLPAGGLLLVSGIAALAAASRRRKGQA
;
A
#
# COMPACT_ATOMS: atom_id res chain seq x y z
N MET A 1 58.42 2.26 26.00
CA MET A 1 57.33 2.15 26.99
C MET A 1 56.03 1.93 26.23
N LYS A 2 55.27 0.90 26.62
CA LYS A 2 54.01 0.46 25.99
C LYS A 2 52.88 1.42 26.39
N GLY A 3 52.04 1.82 25.43
CA GLY A 3 50.74 2.46 25.67
C GLY A 3 49.68 1.71 24.88
N ILE A 4 48.93 0.85 25.55
CA ILE A 4 47.83 0.07 24.98
C ILE A 4 46.57 0.91 25.19
N HIS A 5 45.97 1.43 24.10
CA HIS A 5 44.69 2.12 24.15
C HIS A 5 43.57 1.10 23.90
N THR A 6 42.92 0.68 24.98
CA THR A 6 41.72 -0.15 24.98
C THR A 6 40.54 0.70 24.50
N ALA A 7 40.04 0.44 23.29
CA ALA A 7 38.81 1.06 22.78
C ALA A 7 37.59 0.24 23.26
N LEU A 8 36.69 0.88 24.01
CA LEU A 8 35.38 0.35 24.35
C LEU A 8 34.50 0.34 23.09
N ALA A 9 34.02 -0.84 22.68
CA ALA A 9 32.99 -0.97 21.67
C ALA A 9 31.61 -0.74 22.30
N ALA A 10 30.94 0.36 21.94
CA ALA A 10 29.54 0.60 22.30
C ALA A 10 28.63 -0.24 21.40
N GLY A 11 27.89 -1.17 21.99
CA GLY A 11 26.91 -2.00 21.27
C GLY A 11 25.58 -1.25 21.12
N THR A 12 25.18 -0.98 19.88
CA THR A 12 23.87 -0.42 19.55
C THR A 12 22.79 -1.50 19.73
N PHE A 13 21.91 -1.32 20.72
CA PHE A 13 20.69 -2.11 20.85
C PHE A 13 19.64 -1.59 19.86
N ALA A 14 19.34 -2.38 18.83
CA ALA A 14 18.22 -2.10 17.93
C ALA A 14 16.92 -2.58 18.59
N LEU A 15 16.05 -1.64 18.96
CA LEU A 15 14.68 -1.93 19.37
C LEU A 15 13.89 -2.40 18.15
N ALA A 16 13.61 -3.70 18.09
CA ALA A 16 12.65 -4.25 17.13
C ALA A 16 11.26 -3.74 17.52
N MET A 17 10.81 -2.69 16.84
CA MET A 17 9.40 -2.29 16.90
C MET A 17 8.61 -3.36 16.17
N SER A 18 7.82 -4.15 16.90
CA SER A 18 6.80 -5.01 16.31
C SER A 18 5.78 -4.11 15.63
N ALA A 19 5.92 -3.90 14.33
CA ALA A 19 4.88 -3.25 13.54
C ALA A 19 3.63 -4.15 13.60
N THR A 20 2.58 -3.70 14.29
CA THR A 20 1.26 -4.29 14.14
C THR A 20 0.89 -4.16 12.67
N SER A 21 0.78 -5.29 11.98
CA SER A 21 0.29 -5.32 10.60
C SER A 21 -1.11 -4.72 10.58
N ALA A 22 -1.25 -3.53 10.01
CA ALA A 22 -2.56 -3.03 9.63
C ALA A 22 -3.17 -4.04 8.65
N SER A 23 -4.45 -4.37 8.80
CA SER A 23 -5.10 -5.28 7.86
C SER A 23 -5.16 -4.59 6.50
N ALA A 24 -4.44 -5.15 5.55
CA ALA A 24 -4.25 -4.59 4.23
C ALA A 24 -4.92 -5.49 3.19
N VAL A 25 -5.54 -4.89 2.17
CA VAL A 25 -6.28 -5.58 1.12
C VAL A 25 -5.60 -5.30 -0.20
N VAL A 26 -5.14 -6.36 -0.86
CA VAL A 26 -4.52 -6.25 -2.18
C VAL A 26 -5.61 -6.15 -3.23
N VAL A 27 -5.58 -5.08 -4.03
CA VAL A 27 -6.48 -4.86 -5.17
C VAL A 27 -5.68 -4.72 -6.46
N SER A 28 -6.19 -5.28 -7.56
CA SER A 28 -5.60 -5.14 -8.89
C SER A 28 -6.42 -4.15 -9.72
N TYR A 29 -5.80 -3.08 -10.20
CA TYR A 29 -6.43 -2.09 -11.08
C TYR A 29 -5.48 -1.69 -12.21
N ALA A 30 -5.97 -1.74 -13.46
CA ALA A 30 -5.21 -1.40 -14.67
C ALA A 30 -3.83 -2.11 -14.80
N GLY A 31 -3.72 -3.36 -14.32
CA GLY A 31 -2.47 -4.14 -14.39
C GLY A 31 -1.44 -3.81 -13.31
N HIS A 32 -1.85 -3.10 -12.25
CA HIS A 32 -1.03 -2.86 -11.07
C HIS A 32 -1.74 -3.37 -9.82
N ASP A 33 -0.95 -3.93 -8.90
CA ASP A 33 -1.43 -4.34 -7.59
C ASP A 33 -1.14 -3.23 -6.58
N TYR A 34 -2.12 -2.97 -5.74
CA TYR A 34 -2.07 -1.95 -4.70
C TYR A 34 -2.41 -2.59 -3.38
N ASP A 35 -1.62 -2.27 -2.36
CA ASP A 35 -1.95 -2.61 -0.99
C ASP A 35 -2.79 -1.49 -0.39
N VAL A 36 -4.07 -1.76 -0.15
CA VAL A 36 -5.03 -0.77 0.35
C VAL A 36 -5.24 -0.99 1.84
N THR A 37 -4.97 0.06 2.61
CA THR A 37 -5.22 0.11 4.05
C THR A 37 -6.18 1.25 4.37
N SER A 38 -6.45 1.46 5.67
CA SER A 38 -7.26 2.57 6.10
C SER A 38 -6.67 3.28 7.31
N LEU A 39 -6.88 4.59 7.38
CA LEU A 39 -6.41 5.48 8.44
C LEU A 39 -7.58 6.27 9.00
N TYR A 40 -7.62 6.43 10.33
CA TYR A 40 -8.63 7.21 11.02
C TYR A 40 -8.10 8.61 11.36
N GLY A 41 -8.84 9.64 11.01
CA GLY A 41 -8.49 11.03 11.29
C GLY A 41 -9.44 12.01 10.59
N THR A 42 -9.07 13.28 10.55
CA THR A 42 -9.76 14.28 9.73
C THR A 42 -9.11 14.38 8.35
N PHE A 43 -9.86 14.82 7.34
CA PHE A 43 -9.26 15.09 6.03
C PHE A 43 -8.13 16.11 6.16
N LYS A 44 -8.35 17.18 6.96
CA LYS A 44 -7.40 18.27 7.16
C LYS A 44 -6.05 17.81 7.71
N ASP A 45 -6.03 16.84 8.62
CA ASP A 45 -4.78 16.32 9.20
C ASP A 45 -4.02 15.39 8.25
N MET A 46 -4.68 14.92 7.19
CA MET A 46 -4.16 13.94 6.23
C MET A 46 -4.17 14.47 4.80
N ASP A 47 -4.30 15.78 4.60
CA ASP A 47 -4.55 16.37 3.29
C ASP A 47 -3.48 16.01 2.27
N ASP A 48 -2.20 16.20 2.59
CA ASP A 48 -1.05 15.86 1.75
C ASP A 48 -1.04 14.37 1.38
N LEU A 49 -1.37 13.50 2.34
CA LEU A 49 -1.41 12.06 2.14
C LEU A 49 -2.58 11.64 1.26
N LEU A 50 -3.77 12.19 1.49
CA LEU A 50 -4.97 11.87 0.70
C LEU A 50 -4.85 12.42 -0.73
N GLN A 51 -4.19 13.56 -0.90
CA GLN A 51 -3.88 14.15 -2.21
C GLN A 51 -2.80 13.38 -2.98
N SER A 52 -1.92 12.64 -2.27
CA SER A 52 -0.90 11.81 -2.93
C SER A 52 -1.44 10.47 -3.43
N GLN A 53 -2.72 10.15 -3.19
CA GLN A 53 -3.29 8.87 -3.58
C GLN A 53 -3.45 8.75 -5.10
N VAL A 54 -3.29 7.53 -5.62
CA VAL A 54 -3.28 7.27 -7.08
C VAL A 54 -4.59 7.59 -7.78
N TRP A 55 -5.70 7.64 -7.04
CA TRP A 55 -7.01 8.03 -7.56
C TRP A 55 -7.32 9.52 -7.37
N TRP A 56 -6.42 10.31 -6.79
CA TRP A 56 -6.64 11.75 -6.63
C TRP A 56 -6.83 12.41 -8.01
N GLY A 57 -7.83 13.29 -8.12
CA GLY A 57 -8.24 13.88 -9.40
C GLY A 57 -8.93 12.91 -10.38
N ASN A 58 -9.19 11.66 -9.99
CA ASN A 58 -9.86 10.66 -10.82
C ASN A 58 -11.00 9.97 -10.05
N GLN A 59 -12.19 10.55 -10.15
CA GLN A 59 -13.41 10.03 -9.54
C GLN A 59 -13.71 8.58 -9.94
N GLU A 60 -13.53 8.23 -11.22
CA GLU A 60 -13.82 6.88 -11.70
C GLU A 60 -12.91 5.85 -11.06
N MET A 61 -11.62 6.17 -10.90
CA MET A 61 -10.65 5.32 -10.22
C MET A 61 -10.97 5.19 -8.72
N ALA A 62 -11.32 6.29 -8.05
CA ALA A 62 -11.69 6.25 -6.63
C ALA A 62 -12.90 5.33 -6.38
N ARG A 63 -13.91 5.38 -7.26
CA ARG A 63 -15.08 4.48 -7.21
C ARG A 63 -14.68 3.03 -7.44
N ALA A 64 -13.87 2.77 -8.47
CA ALA A 64 -13.42 1.41 -8.77
C ALA A 64 -12.64 0.79 -7.61
N PHE A 65 -11.79 1.57 -6.94
CA PHE A 65 -11.10 1.11 -5.72
C PHE A 65 -12.07 0.85 -4.58
N ALA A 66 -13.07 1.72 -4.36
CA ALA A 66 -14.11 1.48 -3.37
C ALA A 66 -14.89 0.18 -3.62
N ASP A 67 -15.21 -0.12 -4.89
CA ASP A 67 -15.85 -1.37 -5.30
C ASP A 67 -14.95 -2.59 -5.08
N LEU A 68 -13.67 -2.50 -5.48
CA LEU A 68 -12.70 -3.59 -5.34
C LEU A 68 -12.43 -3.93 -3.88
N VAL A 69 -12.32 -2.92 -3.01
CA VAL A 69 -12.14 -3.11 -1.56
C VAL A 69 -13.42 -3.63 -0.92
N GLY A 70 -14.58 -3.09 -1.33
CA GLY A 70 -15.89 -3.45 -0.77
C GLY A 70 -15.92 -3.25 0.75
N THR A 71 -16.15 -4.35 1.48
CA THR A 71 -16.13 -4.39 2.96
C THR A 71 -14.91 -5.10 3.53
N SER A 72 -13.89 -5.38 2.74
CA SER A 72 -12.73 -6.18 3.17
C SER A 72 -11.92 -5.49 4.28
N LEU A 73 -11.98 -4.15 4.35
CA LEU A 73 -11.41 -3.34 5.43
C LEU A 73 -12.42 -3.03 6.55
N GLY A 74 -13.55 -3.72 6.58
CA GLY A 74 -14.69 -3.44 7.45
C GLY A 74 -15.52 -2.25 6.99
N THR A 75 -16.44 -1.82 7.85
CA THR A 75 -17.37 -0.71 7.60
C THR A 75 -17.27 0.36 8.69
N PRO A 76 -16.10 1.02 8.83
CA PRO A 76 -15.82 1.93 9.95
C PRO A 76 -16.64 3.22 9.93
N ASN A 77 -17.27 3.56 8.81
CA ASN A 77 -17.95 4.83 8.63
C ASN A 77 -19.48 4.69 8.71
N ARG A 78 -20.16 5.83 8.93
CA ARG A 78 -21.64 5.94 9.01
C ARG A 78 -22.29 4.94 9.97
N GLY A 79 -21.68 4.72 11.14
CA GLY A 79 -22.25 3.86 12.17
C GLY A 79 -22.18 2.36 11.86
N GLY A 80 -21.31 1.93 10.94
CA GLY A 80 -21.17 0.51 10.58
C GLY A 80 -21.66 0.16 9.18
N ASP A 81 -22.19 1.13 8.43
CA ASP A 81 -22.84 0.88 7.15
C ASP A 81 -21.94 1.15 5.93
N ALA A 82 -20.84 1.89 6.10
CA ALA A 82 -19.97 2.31 5.00
C ALA A 82 -18.51 1.91 5.22
N GLY A 83 -17.86 1.45 4.15
CA GLY A 83 -16.42 1.22 4.11
C GLY A 83 -15.59 2.50 4.27
N PRO A 84 -14.24 2.38 4.27
CA PRO A 84 -13.34 3.53 4.24
C PRO A 84 -13.65 4.50 3.08
N TYR A 85 -13.40 5.78 3.29
CA TYR A 85 -13.63 6.84 2.30
C TYR A 85 -12.43 6.99 1.36
N PHE A 86 -12.70 6.96 0.06
CA PHE A 86 -11.73 7.26 -0.98
C PHE A 86 -11.88 8.73 -1.36
N ALA A 87 -11.01 9.58 -0.81
CA ALA A 87 -11.03 11.01 -1.10
C ALA A 87 -10.48 11.29 -2.51
N PHE A 88 -11.13 12.15 -3.28
CA PHE A 88 -10.72 12.55 -4.63
C PHE A 88 -11.12 14.00 -4.91
N ASP A 89 -10.37 14.69 -5.75
CA ASP A 89 -10.71 16.05 -6.22
C ASP A 89 -11.85 16.04 -7.25
N VAL A 90 -12.70 17.08 -7.21
CA VAL A 90 -13.77 17.35 -8.20
C VAL A 90 -13.53 18.72 -8.82
N PRO A 91 -12.73 18.83 -9.89
CA PRO A 91 -12.30 20.12 -10.42
C PRO A 91 -13.45 20.99 -10.95
N GLU A 92 -14.63 20.42 -11.18
CA GLU A 92 -15.77 21.10 -11.80
C GLU A 92 -16.63 21.90 -10.79
N THR A 93 -16.57 21.58 -9.49
CA THR A 93 -17.49 22.16 -8.49
C THR A 93 -16.89 23.32 -7.71
N GLY A 94 -15.57 23.55 -7.81
CA GLY A 94 -14.86 24.49 -6.94
C GLY A 94 -14.88 24.08 -5.47
N GLU A 95 -15.22 22.81 -5.19
CA GLU A 95 -15.13 22.21 -3.88
C GLU A 95 -13.77 21.52 -3.70
N ASP A 96 -13.22 21.53 -2.48
CA ASP A 96 -11.85 21.06 -2.23
C ASP A 96 -11.66 19.54 -2.39
N PHE A 97 -12.71 18.71 -2.17
CA PHE A 97 -12.69 17.25 -2.43
C PHE A 97 -14.06 16.56 -2.27
N ALA A 98 -14.28 15.43 -2.96
CA ALA A 98 -15.38 14.50 -2.73
C ALA A 98 -14.91 13.15 -2.18
N VAL A 99 -15.85 12.35 -1.70
CA VAL A 99 -15.58 11.02 -1.11
C VAL A 99 -16.42 9.94 -1.78
N GLY A 100 -15.74 8.88 -2.21
CA GLY A 100 -16.35 7.64 -2.69
C GLY A 100 -16.35 6.59 -1.59
N TRP A 101 -17.44 5.84 -1.45
CA TRP A 101 -17.51 4.73 -0.49
C TRP A 101 -18.45 3.63 -0.94
N TYR A 102 -18.22 2.43 -0.40
CA TYR A 102 -19.06 1.26 -0.61
C TYR A 102 -20.03 1.05 0.57
N ILE A 103 -21.28 0.71 0.27
CA ILE A 103 -22.31 0.28 1.24
C ILE A 103 -22.84 -1.08 0.77
N PRO A 104 -22.89 -2.14 1.60
CA PRO A 104 -23.35 -3.46 1.16
C PRO A 104 -24.76 -3.51 0.56
N SER A 105 -25.64 -2.62 1.03
CA SER A 105 -27.05 -2.55 0.59
C SER A 105 -27.29 -1.63 -0.60
N ILE A 106 -26.31 -0.82 -1.02
CA ILE A 106 -26.44 0.16 -2.10
C ILE A 106 -25.11 0.30 -2.83
N ALA A 107 -25.11 0.11 -4.16
CA ALA A 107 -23.93 0.37 -5.00
C ALA A 107 -23.30 1.76 -4.70
N VAL A 108 -21.99 1.90 -4.98
CA VAL A 108 -21.14 3.04 -4.59
C VAL A 108 -21.87 4.37 -4.69
N ARG A 109 -21.87 5.12 -3.59
CA ARG A 109 -22.39 6.49 -3.55
C ARG A 109 -21.25 7.48 -3.64
N ASN A 110 -21.49 8.55 -4.39
CA ASN A 110 -20.66 9.73 -4.34
C ASN A 110 -21.38 10.74 -3.47
N VAL A 111 -20.64 11.36 -2.57
CA VAL A 111 -21.13 12.55 -1.89
C VAL A 111 -20.20 13.69 -2.28
N SER A 112 -20.79 14.72 -2.89
CA SER A 112 -20.16 16.02 -3.13
C SER A 112 -19.56 16.53 -1.83
N ALA A 113 -18.54 17.38 -1.90
CA ALA A 113 -17.84 17.91 -0.74
C ALA A 113 -18.85 18.51 0.23
N ASN A 114 -19.20 17.75 1.26
CA ASN A 114 -19.93 18.30 2.37
C ASN A 114 -18.85 18.87 3.29
N PRO A 115 -18.86 20.18 3.62
CA PRO A 115 -17.91 20.77 4.55
C PRO A 115 -17.78 19.99 5.86
N GLN A 116 -18.84 19.27 6.24
CA GLN A 116 -18.84 18.38 7.40
C GLN A 116 -17.80 17.26 7.34
N PHE A 117 -17.33 16.84 6.16
CA PHE A 117 -16.29 15.80 6.03
C PHE A 117 -14.88 16.34 6.17
N VAL A 118 -14.66 17.65 6.07
CA VAL A 118 -13.32 18.23 6.20
C VAL A 118 -12.83 18.14 7.64
N ASP A 119 -13.72 18.50 8.58
CA ASP A 119 -13.41 18.58 10.01
C ASP A 119 -13.92 17.37 10.81
N ALA A 120 -14.71 16.47 10.21
CA ALA A 120 -15.16 15.26 10.90
C ALA A 120 -14.10 14.16 10.85
N ASN A 121 -13.95 13.46 11.98
CA ASN A 121 -13.18 12.22 12.01
C ASN A 121 -13.89 11.13 11.20
N ALA A 122 -13.18 10.56 10.24
CA ALA A 122 -13.62 9.43 9.46
C ALA A 122 -12.44 8.49 9.18
N THR A 123 -12.75 7.29 8.70
CA THR A 123 -11.72 6.37 8.22
C THR A 123 -11.58 6.51 6.71
N TYR A 124 -10.39 6.84 6.23
CA TYR A 124 -10.05 7.04 4.83
C TYR A 124 -9.22 5.86 4.31
N ALA A 125 -9.42 5.50 3.05
CA ALA A 125 -8.58 4.53 2.37
C ALA A 125 -7.28 5.20 1.90
N VAL A 126 -6.17 4.46 2.01
CA VAL A 126 -4.89 4.83 1.41
C VAL A 126 -4.30 3.60 0.73
N ALA A 127 -3.62 3.79 -0.39
CA ALA A 127 -3.03 2.73 -1.17
C ALA A 127 -1.56 2.98 -1.43
N GLU A 128 -0.78 1.91 -1.29
CA GLU A 128 0.60 1.88 -1.73
C GLU A 128 0.70 0.93 -2.93
N ARG A 129 1.37 1.37 -3.99
CA ARG A 129 1.62 0.49 -5.14
C ARG A 129 2.60 -0.61 -4.72
N ILE A 130 2.21 -1.86 -4.90
CA ILE A 130 3.12 -2.99 -4.68
C ILE A 130 4.13 -2.96 -5.83
N GLY A 131 5.35 -2.52 -5.51
CA GLY A 131 6.45 -2.53 -6.46
C GLY A 131 6.69 -3.95 -6.98
N GLU A 132 7.14 -4.08 -8.23
CA GLU A 132 7.66 -5.35 -8.72
C GLU A 132 8.81 -5.75 -7.78
N VAL A 133 8.60 -6.82 -7.01
CA VAL A 133 9.65 -7.35 -6.13
C VAL A 133 10.83 -7.68 -7.03
N PRO A 134 11.99 -6.99 -6.88
CA PRO A 134 13.15 -7.29 -7.70
C PRO A 134 13.45 -8.77 -7.50
N LEU A 135 13.44 -9.55 -8.60
CA LEU A 135 13.76 -10.97 -8.53
C LEU A 135 15.05 -11.10 -7.71
N PRO A 136 15.02 -11.82 -6.57
CA PRO A 136 16.22 -11.93 -5.75
C PRO A 136 17.32 -12.50 -6.65
N ALA A 137 18.55 -12.00 -6.50
CA ALA A 137 19.71 -12.49 -7.26
C ALA A 137 19.85 -14.03 -7.22
N GLY A 138 19.18 -14.69 -6.26
CA GLY A 138 18.91 -16.12 -6.22
C GLY A 138 18.33 -16.73 -7.50
N GLY A 139 17.46 -16.03 -8.24
CA GLY A 139 16.94 -16.52 -9.53
C GLY A 139 18.05 -16.64 -10.58
N LEU A 140 18.95 -15.66 -10.65
CA LEU A 140 20.13 -15.70 -11.52
C LEU A 140 21.16 -16.74 -11.03
N LEU A 141 21.30 -16.92 -9.71
CA LEU A 141 22.15 -17.96 -9.13
C LEU A 141 21.64 -19.37 -9.44
N LEU A 142 20.33 -19.60 -9.43
CA LEU A 142 19.75 -20.90 -9.75
C LEU A 142 19.97 -21.23 -11.23
N VAL A 143 19.71 -20.27 -12.13
CA VAL A 143 19.91 -20.45 -13.58
C VAL A 143 21.39 -20.70 -13.91
N SER A 144 22.30 -19.91 -13.32
CA SER A 144 23.74 -20.09 -13.52
C SER A 144 24.27 -21.40 -12.92
N GLY A 145 23.76 -21.81 -11.76
CA GLY A 145 24.07 -23.10 -11.14
C GLY A 145 23.67 -24.29 -12.02
N ILE A 146 22.46 -24.28 -12.59
CA ILE A 146 21.98 -25.32 -13.50
C ILE A 146 22.84 -25.35 -14.78
N ALA A 147 23.17 -24.20 -15.35
CA ALA A 147 24.04 -24.11 -16.53
C ALA A 147 25.45 -24.67 -16.27
N ALA A 148 26.04 -24.37 -15.12
CA ALA A 148 27.35 -24.89 -14.73
C ALA A 148 27.33 -26.43 -14.54
N LEU A 149 26.29 -26.96 -13.91
CA LEU A 149 26.08 -28.42 -13.76
C LEU A 149 25.88 -29.12 -15.11
N ALA A 150 25.12 -28.52 -16.02
CA ALA A 150 24.94 -29.05 -17.38
C ALA A 150 26.26 -29.05 -18.18
N ALA A 151 27.08 -28.00 -18.05
CA ALA A 151 28.40 -27.96 -18.68
C ALA A 151 29.37 -29.00 -18.09
N ALA A 152 29.36 -29.18 -16.77
CA ALA A 152 30.18 -30.17 -16.09
C ALA A 152 29.82 -31.62 -16.46
N SER A 153 28.53 -31.93 -16.61
CA SER A 153 28.07 -33.27 -17.00
C SER A 153 28.43 -33.64 -18.44
N ARG A 154 28.45 -32.68 -19.37
CA ARG A 154 28.89 -32.91 -20.77
C ARG A 154 30.38 -33.22 -20.86
N ARG A 155 31.23 -32.58 -20.05
CA ARG A 155 32.69 -32.84 -20.03
C ARG A 155 33.03 -34.27 -19.61
N ARG A 156 32.24 -34.89 -18.71
CA ARG A 156 32.48 -36.26 -18.25
C ARG A 156 32.19 -37.34 -19.30
N LYS A 157 31.34 -37.06 -20.30
CA LYS A 157 31.00 -38.02 -21.36
C LYS A 157 32.01 -38.10 -22.52
N GLY A 158 32.96 -37.15 -22.61
CA GLY A 158 33.97 -37.12 -23.67
C GLY A 158 35.32 -37.75 -23.32
N GLN A 159 35.47 -38.32 -22.12
CA GLN A 159 36.72 -38.93 -21.64
C GLN A 159 36.62 -40.45 -21.39
N ALA A 160 35.55 -41.08 -21.87
CA ALA A 160 35.38 -42.54 -21.90
C ALA A 160 35.34 -42.99 -23.37
#